data_AF-A0A167HZR7-F1
#
_entry.id   AF-A0A167HZR7-F1
#
_cell.length_a   1.000
_cell.length_b   1.000
_cell.length_c   1.000
_cell.angle_alpha   90.00
_cell.angle_beta   90.00
_cell.angle_gamma   90.00
#
_symmetry.space_group_name_H-M   'P 1'
#
loop_
_entity.id
_entity.type
_entity.pdbx_description
1 polymer ?
#
loop_
_entity_poly.entity_id
_entity_poly.type
_entity_poly.pdbx_seq_one_letter_code
_entity_poly.pdbx_strand_id
1 'polypeptide(L)' 'MRVNAGFTQKEMADKLGISRETISNYELDVGQPKMRDFLKWLIVCKIDTRSVVNQIDAIQNQVDKNVKSEQGNKKKLK' A
#
# COMPACT_ATOMS: atom_id res chain seq x y z
N MET A 1 -2.50 12.89 8.55
CA MET A 1 -3.40 12.00 7.77
C MET A 1 -4.68 11.67 8.54
N ARG A 2 -4.61 10.99 9.70
CA ARG A 2 -5.79 10.68 10.53
C ARG A 2 -6.56 11.91 11.04
N VAL A 3 -5.85 13.00 11.32
CA VAL A 3 -6.43 14.25 11.86
C VAL A 3 -7.44 14.85 10.88
N ASN A 4 -7.10 14.87 9.59
CA ASN A 4 -8.00 15.33 8.53
C ASN A 4 -9.22 14.41 8.35
N ALA A 5 -9.09 13.13 8.74
CA ALA A 5 -10.19 12.16 8.76
C ALA A 5 -10.97 12.15 10.09
N GLY A 6 -10.60 13.01 11.05
CA GLY A 6 -11.30 13.16 12.33
C GLY A 6 -10.99 12.08 13.38
N PHE A 7 -9.91 11.30 13.24
CA PHE A 7 -9.58 10.23 14.18
C PHE A 7 -8.50 10.61 15.18
N THR A 8 -8.71 10.22 16.44
CA THR A 8 -7.66 10.16 17.47
C THR A 8 -6.64 9.05 17.16
N GLN A 9 -5.47 9.08 17.81
CA GLN A 9 -4.46 8.00 17.63
C GLN A 9 -5.01 6.65 18.07
N LYS A 10 -5.85 6.61 19.12
CA LYS A 10 -6.45 5.38 19.63
C LYS A 10 -7.45 4.80 18.64
N GLU A 11 -8.38 5.61 18.14
CA GLU A 11 -9.36 5.13 17.14
C GLU A 11 -8.69 4.66 15.85
N MET A 12 -7.62 5.34 15.42
CA MET A 12 -6.85 4.92 14.26
C MET A 12 -6.14 3.59 14.48
N ALA A 13 -5.55 3.41 15.67
CA ALA A 13 -4.91 2.18 16.09
C ALA A 13 -5.91 1.01 16.14
N ASP A 14 -7.11 1.24 16.70
CA ASP A 14 -8.18 0.25 16.78
C ASP A 14 -8.65 -0.17 15.37
N LYS A 15 -8.76 0.78 14.42
CA LYS A 15 -9.11 0.47 13.01
C LYS A 15 -8.02 -0.31 12.28
N LEU A 16 -6.76 -0.08 12.61
CA LEU A 16 -5.62 -0.77 11.99
C LEU A 16 -5.30 -2.11 12.66
N GLY A 17 -5.78 -2.33 13.89
CA GLY A 17 -5.45 -3.49 14.70
C GLY A 17 -4.01 -3.46 15.22
N ILE A 18 -3.49 -2.27 15.52
CA ILE A 18 -2.12 -2.06 16.04
C ILE A 18 -2.16 -1.22 17.31
N SER A 19 -1.02 -1.03 17.99
CA SER A 19 -0.99 -0.22 19.20
C SER A 19 -1.03 1.27 18.89
N ARG A 20 -1.58 2.07 19.82
CA ARG A 20 -1.57 3.54 19.75
C ARG A 20 -0.14 4.10 19.69
N GLU A 21 0.80 3.44 20.36
CA GLU A 21 2.22 3.81 20.31
C GLU A 21 2.80 3.60 18.90
N THR A 22 2.44 2.52 18.21
CA THR A 22 2.86 2.31 16.82
C THR A 22 2.35 3.42 15.89
N ILE A 23 1.11 3.88 16.07
CA ILE A 23 0.60 5.06 15.33
C ILE A 23 1.43 6.31 15.65
N SER A 24 1.74 6.54 16.94
CA SER A 24 2.57 7.69 17.34
C SER A 24 3.96 7.63 16.71
N ASN A 25 4.57 6.44 16.65
CA ASN A 25 5.88 6.26 16.04
C ASN A 25 5.87 6.54 14.54
N TYR A 26 4.79 6.18 13.84
CA TYR A 26 4.59 6.51 12.44
C TYR A 26 4.42 8.03 12.22
N GLU A 27 3.79 8.74 13.16
CA GLU A 27 3.57 10.19 13.06
C GLU A 27 4.78 11.03 13.48
N LEU A 28 5.71 10.44 14.24
CA LEU A 28 6.96 11.06 14.68
C LEU A 28 8.16 10.67 13.80
N ASP A 29 7.92 10.00 12.67
CA ASP A 29 8.94 9.52 11.74
C ASP A 29 10.03 8.59 12.35
N VAL A 30 9.79 8.05 13.55
CA VAL A 30 10.67 7.07 14.23
C VAL A 30 10.37 5.63 13.81
N GLY A 31 9.35 5.41 12.97
CA GLY A 31 9.04 4.11 12.38
C GLY A 31 8.28 4.24 11.06
N GLN A 32 8.40 3.24 10.21
CA GLN A 32 7.73 3.19 8.90
C GLN A 32 6.61 2.14 8.92
N PRO A 33 5.39 2.45 8.43
CA PRO A 33 4.32 1.48 8.34
C PRO A 33 4.65 0.41 7.28
N LYS A 34 4.30 -0.84 7.57
CA LYS A 34 4.31 -1.88 6.54
C LYS A 34 3.29 -1.54 5.45
N MET A 35 3.56 -1.94 4.22
CA MET A 35 2.70 -1.65 3.06
C MET A 35 1.21 -1.95 3.33
N ARG A 36 0.90 -3.10 3.94
CA ARG A 36 -0.48 -3.47 4.30
C ARG A 36 -1.14 -2.45 5.23
N ASP A 37 -0.43 -2.01 6.26
CA ASP A 37 -0.98 -1.13 7.29
C ASP A 37 -1.08 0.30 6.75
N PHE A 38 -0.14 0.70 5.89
CA PHE A 38 -0.21 1.95 5.12
C PHE A 38 -1.42 1.99 4.18
N LEU A 39 -1.66 0.94 3.39
CA LEU A 39 -2.83 0.86 2.49
C LEU A 39 -4.14 0.91 3.27
N LYS A 40 -4.24 0.17 4.40
CA LYS A 40 -5.41 0.27 5.29
C LYS A 40 -5.61 1.69 5.81
N TRP A 41 -4.52 2.39 6.15
CA TRP A 41 -4.59 3.77 6.63
C TRP A 41 -5.19 4.69 5.56
N LEU A 42 -4.70 4.60 4.32
CA LEU A 42 -5.23 5.38 3.20
C LEU A 42 -6.73 5.15 2.99
N ILE A 43 -7.16 3.88 3.02
CA ILE A 43 -8.57 3.50 2.88
C ILE A 43 -9.42 4.09 4.01
N VAL A 44 -8.98 3.93 5.26
CA VAL A 44 -9.69 4.46 6.45
C VAL A 44 -9.80 5.98 6.41
N CYS A 45 -8.76 6.66 5.97
CA CYS A 45 -8.74 8.13 5.83
C CYS A 45 -9.43 8.63 4.56
N LYS A 46 -10.01 7.75 3.73
CA LYS A 46 -10.67 8.09 2.47
C LYS A 46 -9.78 8.93 1.55
N ILE A 47 -8.49 8.65 1.54
CA ILE A 47 -7.56 9.33 0.64
C ILE A 47 -7.77 8.77 -0.76
N ASP A 48 -7.79 9.65 -1.76
CA ASP A 48 -7.87 9.22 -3.15
C ASP A 48 -6.62 8.42 -3.52
N THR A 49 -6.78 7.10 -3.59
CA THR A 49 -5.72 6.16 -3.98
C THR A 49 -5.75 5.84 -5.47
N ARG A 50 -6.65 6.45 -6.26
CA ARG A 50 -6.85 6.10 -7.67
C ARG A 50 -5.58 6.23 -8.50
N SER A 51 -4.80 7.29 -8.27
CA SER A 51 -3.52 7.49 -8.94
C SER A 51 -2.52 6.36 -8.65
N VAL A 52 -2.47 5.89 -7.39
CA VAL A 52 -1.58 4.81 -6.98
C VAL A 52 -2.04 3.48 -7.58
N VAL A 53 -3.35 3.19 -7.55
CA VAL A 53 -3.93 1.99 -8.14
C VAL A 53 -3.67 1.93 -9.65
N ASN A 54 -3.87 3.04 -10.37
CA ASN A 54 -3.58 3.12 -11.80
C ASN A 54 -2.10 2.83 -12.12
N GLN A 55 -1.18 3.28 -11.27
CA GLN A 55 0.24 2.99 -11.42
C GLN A 55 0.54 1.50 -11.16
N ILE A 56 -0.09 0.90 -10.14
CA ILE A 56 0.04 -0.53 -9.85
C ILE A 56 -0.47 -1.37 -11.04
N ASP A 57 -1.62 -1.00 -11.62
CA ASP A 57 -2.18 -1.68 -12.80
C ASP A 57 -1.25 -1.59 -14.00
N ALA A 58 -0.63 -0.42 -14.23
CA ALA A 58 0.33 -0.24 -15.31
C ALA A 58 1.57 -1.13 -15.11
N ILE A 59 2.08 -1.27 -13.89
CA ILE A 59 3.21 -2.14 -13.56
C ILE A 59 2.83 -3.61 -13.78
N GLN A 60 1.67 -4.05 -13.30
CA GLN A 60 1.22 -5.44 -13.47
C GLN A 60 1.13 -5.81 -14.95
N ASN A 61 0.58 -4.93 -15.78
CA ASN A 61 0.50 -5.13 -17.22
C ASN A 61 1.88 -5.23 -17.90
N GLN A 62 2.89 -4.52 -17.39
CA GLN A 62 4.26 -4.63 -17.90
C GLN A 62 4.91 -5.95 -17.46
N VAL A 63 4.70 -6.37 -16.22
CA VAL A 63 5.18 -7.66 -15.71
C VAL A 63 4.58 -8.81 -16.52
N ASP A 64 3.29 -8.79 -16.77
CA ASP A 64 2.60 -9.84 -17.53
C ASP A 64 3.10 -9.94 -18.98
N LYS A 65 3.43 -8.81 -19.61
CA LYS A 65 4.04 -8.77 -20.95
C LYS A 65 5.45 -9.38 -20.94
N ASN A 66 6.25 -9.07 -19.93
CA ASN A 66 7.61 -9.57 -19.79
C ASN A 66 7.64 -11.08 -19.48
N VAL A 67 6.71 -11.59 -18.67
CA VAL A 67 6.60 -13.03 -18.41
C VAL A 67 6.23 -13.81 -19.68
N LYS A 68 5.35 -13.27 -20.52
CA LYS A 68 4.94 -13.89 -21.80
C LYS A 68 6.07 -13.92 -22.84
N SER A 69 6.89 -12.87 -22.93
CA SER A 69 8.03 -12.84 -23.85
C SER A 69 9.13 -13.84 -23.46
N GLU A 70 9.39 -14.01 -22.16
CA GLU A 70 10.34 -15.00 -21.64
C GLU A 70 9.91 -16.45 -21.92
N GLN A 71 8.61 -16.76 -21.76
CA GLN A 71 8.06 -18.10 -22.01
C GLN A 71 8.04 -18.46 -23.51
N GLY A 72 7.85 -17.47 -24.39
CA GLY A 72 7.95 -17.64 -25.84
C GLY A 72 9.37 -17.95 -26.31
N ASN A 73 10.39 -17.37 -25.67
CA ASN A 73 11.79 -17.57 -26.04
C ASN A 73 12.30 -18.95 -25.62
N LYS A 74 11.88 -19.47 -24.46
CA LYS A 74 12.24 -20.82 -23.97
C LYS A 74 11.66 -21.96 -24.81
N LYS A 75 10.54 -21.76 -25.53
CA LYS A 75 9.94 -22.76 -26.44
C LYS A 75 10.62 -22.84 -27.81
N LYS A 76 11.33 -21.79 -28.25
CA LYS A 76 12.05 -21.77 -29.54
C LYS A 76 13.46 -22.38 -29.47
N LEU A 77 13.98 -22.61 -28.27
CA LEU A 77 15.33 -23.13 -28.01
C LEU A 77 15.37 -24.64 -27.71
N LYS A 78 14.24 -25.35 -27.85
CA LYS A 78 14.13 -26.81 -27.73
C LYS A 78 13.71 -27.43 -29.05
#